data_AF-A0A3N4KF46-F1
#
_entry.id   AF-A0A3N4KF46-F1
#
_cell.length_a   1.000
_cell.length_b   1.000
_cell.length_c   1.000
_cell.angle_alpha   90.00
_cell.angle_beta   90.00
_cell.angle_gamma   90.00
#
_symmetry.space_group_name_H-M   'P 1'
#
loop_
_entity.id
_entity.type
_entity.pdbx_description
1 polymer ?
#
loop_
_entity_poly.entity_id
_entity_poly.type
_entity_poly.pdbx_seq_one_letter_code
_entity_poly.pdbx_strand_id
1 'polypeptide(L)'
;NKAYRATTQWQGKEMRHLGRIVLGAFAVALQVPSMAARKDSSRALRCVRALIDFHLMAQYTTHTRETLEYLQSYLENLHKYKNVQEIREGSHFNFIKMHLLSHFREHVERFGNIPMFSTDVSELAHRRQIKIAYTASNKVDATVQI
;
A
#
# COMPACT_ATOMS: atom_id res chain seq x y z
N ASN A 1 -7.11 -10.73 19.39
CA ASN A 1 -7.27 -10.12 18.05
C ASN A 1 -8.49 -9.21 18.06
N LYS A 2 -8.35 -7.92 17.76
CA LYS A 2 -9.50 -7.02 17.59
C LYS A 2 -10.26 -7.42 16.32
N ALA A 3 -11.58 -7.29 16.32
CA ALA A 3 -12.37 -7.48 15.11
C ALA A 3 -12.02 -6.40 14.08
N TYR A 4 -11.97 -6.76 12.78
CA TYR A 4 -11.62 -5.83 11.68
C TYR A 4 -12.44 -4.52 11.71
N ARG A 5 -13.74 -4.61 12.07
CA ARG A 5 -14.63 -3.45 12.19
C ARG A 5 -14.29 -2.50 13.35
N ALA A 6 -13.47 -2.93 14.30
CA ALA A 6 -13.04 -2.15 15.47
C ALA A 6 -11.64 -1.54 15.29
N THR A 7 -11.02 -1.68 14.10
CA THR A 7 -9.71 -1.10 13.80
C THR A 7 -9.87 0.37 13.43
N THR A 8 -9.56 1.26 14.39
CA THR A 8 -9.58 2.72 14.20
C THR A 8 -8.26 3.27 13.68
N GLN A 9 -7.17 2.49 13.79
CA GLN A 9 -5.85 2.85 13.28
C GLN A 9 -5.23 1.65 12.56
N TRP A 10 -4.87 1.86 11.30
CA TRP A 10 -4.23 0.85 10.47
C TRP A 10 -2.72 0.84 10.73
N GLN A 11 -2.24 -0.23 11.37
CA GLN A 11 -0.82 -0.48 11.58
C GLN A 11 -0.33 -1.60 10.65
N GLY A 12 0.99 -1.78 10.53
CA GLY A 12 1.58 -2.79 9.63
C GLY A 12 1.13 -4.25 9.89
N LYS A 13 0.61 -4.58 11.07
CA LYS A 13 -0.02 -5.88 11.33
C LYS A 13 -1.40 -6.01 10.66
N GLU A 14 -2.22 -4.97 10.76
CA GLU A 14 -3.56 -4.92 10.17
C GLU A 14 -3.49 -4.93 8.63
N MET A 15 -2.56 -4.18 8.04
CA MET A 15 -2.33 -4.16 6.59
C MET A 15 -1.90 -5.54 6.05
N ARG A 16 -1.03 -6.25 6.77
CA ARG A 16 -0.64 -7.63 6.39
C ARG A 16 -1.80 -8.60 6.49
N HIS A 17 -2.68 -8.45 7.48
CA HIS A 17 -3.88 -9.27 7.58
C HIS A 17 -4.84 -9.00 6.42
N LEU A 18 -5.07 -7.72 6.08
CA LEU A 18 -5.85 -7.33 4.90
C LEU A 18 -5.29 -7.96 3.63
N GLY A 19 -3.98 -7.85 3.39
CA GLY A 19 -3.32 -8.42 2.20
C GLY A 19 -3.57 -9.93 2.04
N ARG A 20 -3.67 -10.68 3.15
CA ARG A 20 -3.94 -12.13 3.12
C ARG A 20 -5.39 -12.48 2.77
N ILE A 21 -6.35 -11.66 3.18
CA ILE A 21 -7.79 -11.97 3.03
C ILE A 21 -8.41 -11.34 1.79
N VAL A 22 -7.87 -10.20 1.34
CA VAL A 22 -8.55 -9.35 0.34
C VAL A 22 -8.67 -10.05 -1.01
N LEU A 23 -7.67 -10.82 -1.43
CA LEU A 23 -7.74 -11.59 -2.69
C LEU A 23 -8.84 -12.66 -2.64
N GLY A 24 -8.96 -13.37 -1.51
CA GLY A 24 -10.02 -14.37 -1.31
C GLY A 24 -11.40 -13.73 -1.28
N ALA A 25 -11.54 -12.57 -0.62
CA ALA A 25 -12.78 -11.81 -0.61
C ALA A 25 -13.21 -11.37 -2.01
N PHE A 26 -12.28 -10.83 -2.82
CA PHE A 26 -12.55 -10.47 -4.21
C PHE A 26 -12.87 -11.70 -5.07
N ALA A 27 -12.20 -12.83 -4.85
CA ALA A 27 -12.45 -14.05 -5.61
C ALA A 27 -13.89 -14.56 -5.41
N VAL A 28 -14.45 -14.40 -4.22
CA VAL A 28 -15.86 -14.71 -3.93
C VAL A 28 -16.79 -13.63 -4.49
N ALA A 29 -16.48 -12.35 -4.28
CA ALA A 29 -17.32 -11.25 -4.72
C ALA A 29 -17.45 -11.14 -6.25
N LEU A 30 -16.43 -11.57 -6.99
CA LEU A 30 -16.36 -11.53 -8.46
C LEU A 30 -16.76 -12.86 -9.12
N GLN A 31 -17.41 -13.77 -8.39
CA GLN A 31 -17.99 -14.98 -8.99
C GLN A 31 -19.18 -14.58 -9.87
N VAL A 32 -18.99 -14.63 -11.19
CA VAL A 32 -20.05 -14.30 -12.16
C VAL A 32 -20.35 -15.52 -13.05
N PRO A 33 -21.65 -15.86 -13.25
CA PRO A 33 -22.03 -17.02 -14.07
C PRO A 33 -21.74 -16.82 -15.58
N SER A 34 -21.73 -15.59 -16.07
CA SER A 34 -21.48 -15.27 -17.49
C SER A 34 -20.00 -15.39 -17.90
N MET A 35 -19.73 -16.00 -19.07
CA MET A 35 -18.39 -16.22 -19.60
C MET A 35 -17.64 -14.93 -19.96
N ALA A 36 -18.34 -13.92 -20.49
CA ALA A 36 -17.73 -12.62 -20.82
C ALA A 36 -17.29 -11.90 -19.55
N ALA A 37 -18.18 -11.82 -18.55
CA ALA A 37 -17.87 -11.24 -17.24
C ALA A 37 -16.77 -12.02 -16.49
N ARG A 38 -16.64 -13.34 -16.71
CA ARG A 38 -15.58 -14.16 -16.11
C ARG A 38 -14.18 -13.72 -16.54
N LYS A 39 -14.00 -13.28 -17.80
CA LYS A 39 -12.72 -12.78 -18.30
C LYS A 39 -12.32 -11.49 -17.58
N ASP A 40 -13.27 -10.59 -17.35
CA ASP A 40 -13.05 -9.32 -16.65
C ASP A 40 -12.79 -9.54 -15.16
N SER A 41 -13.56 -10.42 -14.51
CA SER A 41 -13.30 -10.87 -13.14
C SER A 41 -11.90 -11.47 -12.99
N SER A 42 -11.48 -12.34 -13.91
CA SER A 42 -10.14 -12.94 -13.88
C SER A 42 -9.04 -11.90 -14.01
N ARG A 43 -9.20 -10.93 -14.91
CA ARG A 43 -8.28 -9.81 -15.10
C ARG A 43 -8.17 -8.95 -13.84
N ALA A 44 -9.31 -8.59 -13.25
CA ALA A 44 -9.36 -7.82 -12.00
C ALA A 44 -8.66 -8.57 -10.85
N LEU A 45 -8.90 -9.88 -10.70
CA LEU A 45 -8.21 -10.69 -9.69
C LEU A 45 -6.70 -10.74 -9.90
N ARG A 46 -6.23 -10.87 -11.14
CA ARG A 46 -4.79 -10.82 -11.46
C ARG A 46 -4.19 -9.45 -11.16
N CYS A 47 -4.90 -8.36 -11.45
CA CYS A 47 -4.50 -7.00 -11.12
C CYS A 47 -4.35 -6.81 -9.61
N VAL A 48 -5.36 -7.22 -8.84
CA VAL A 48 -5.35 -7.13 -7.37
C VAL A 48 -4.24 -7.99 -6.78
N ARG A 49 -4.06 -9.22 -7.28
CA ARG A 49 -2.97 -10.11 -6.87
C ARG A 49 -1.61 -9.48 -7.11
N ALA A 50 -1.35 -8.95 -8.30
CA ALA A 50 -0.09 -8.30 -8.62
C ALA A 50 0.22 -7.11 -7.69
N LEU A 51 -0.80 -6.32 -7.33
CA LEU A 51 -0.65 -5.22 -6.37
C LEU A 51 -0.31 -5.72 -4.96
N ILE A 52 -0.94 -6.79 -4.50
CA ILE A 52 -0.67 -7.40 -3.19
C ILE A 52 0.72 -8.00 -3.15
N ASP A 53 1.11 -8.76 -4.18
CA ASP A 53 2.42 -9.39 -4.28
C ASP A 53 3.52 -8.32 -4.29
N PHE A 54 3.33 -7.23 -5.04
CA PHE A 54 4.20 -6.05 -5.00
C PHE A 54 4.27 -5.46 -3.59
N HIS A 55 3.12 -5.20 -2.95
CA HIS A 55 3.06 -4.59 -1.63
C HIS A 55 3.75 -5.43 -0.56
N LEU A 56 3.58 -6.75 -0.58
CA LEU A 56 4.22 -7.67 0.34
C LEU A 56 5.73 -7.74 0.11
N MET A 57 6.17 -7.77 -1.15
CA MET A 57 7.60 -7.75 -1.49
C MET A 57 8.26 -6.44 -1.05
N ALA A 58 7.60 -5.30 -1.27
CA ALA A 58 8.07 -3.98 -0.88
C ALA A 58 8.23 -3.79 0.65
N GLN A 59 7.65 -4.67 1.47
CA GLN A 59 7.80 -4.63 2.94
C GLN A 59 9.06 -5.34 3.44
N TYR A 60 9.86 -5.94 2.55
CA TYR A 60 11.08 -6.61 2.97
C TYR A 60 12.07 -5.58 3.51
N THR A 61 12.74 -5.93 4.61
CA THR A 61 13.74 -5.04 5.22
C THR A 61 15.02 -4.96 4.38
N THR A 62 15.26 -5.99 3.57
CA THR A 62 16.44 -6.13 2.72
C THR A 62 16.01 -6.75 1.40
N HIS A 63 16.56 -6.26 0.30
CA HIS A 63 16.34 -6.79 -1.03
C HIS A 63 17.61 -7.39 -1.62
N THR A 64 17.46 -8.50 -2.35
CA THR A 64 18.48 -9.05 -3.23
C THR A 64 18.14 -8.68 -4.67
N ARG A 65 19.06 -8.95 -5.61
CA ARG A 65 18.76 -8.74 -7.04
C ARG A 65 17.51 -9.51 -7.47
N GLU A 66 17.38 -10.74 -7.01
CA GLU A 66 16.23 -11.60 -7.28
C GLU A 66 14.91 -11.00 -6.75
N THR A 67 14.90 -10.48 -5.50
CA THR A 67 13.66 -9.90 -4.97
C THR A 67 13.29 -8.58 -5.65
N LEU A 68 14.26 -7.82 -6.17
CA LEU A 68 14.01 -6.66 -7.03
C LEU A 68 13.45 -7.06 -8.40
N GLU A 69 13.95 -8.15 -8.99
CA GLU A 69 13.40 -8.73 -10.22
C GLU A 69 11.94 -9.17 -10.01
N TYR A 70 11.62 -9.81 -8.88
CA TYR A 70 10.23 -10.13 -8.53
C TYR A 70 9.37 -8.88 -8.40
N LEU A 71 9.84 -7.85 -7.69
CA LEU A 71 9.11 -6.61 -7.49
C LEU A 71 8.79 -5.91 -8.82
N GLN A 72 9.75 -5.90 -9.75
CA GLN A 72 9.57 -5.41 -11.11
C GLN A 72 8.54 -6.24 -11.88
N SER A 73 8.61 -7.57 -11.79
CA SER A 73 7.66 -8.47 -12.47
C SER A 73 6.22 -8.29 -11.96
N TYR A 74 6.04 -8.02 -10.66
CA TYR A 74 4.72 -7.75 -10.09
C TYR A 74 4.16 -6.42 -10.59
N LEU A 75 5.01 -5.40 -10.71
CA LEU A 75 4.62 -4.12 -11.30
C LEU A 75 4.22 -4.29 -12.77
N GLU A 76 4.99 -5.01 -13.57
CA GLU A 76 4.64 -5.29 -14.97
C GLU A 76 3.32 -6.04 -15.11
N ASN A 77 3.08 -7.04 -14.26
CA ASN A 77 1.79 -7.74 -14.20
C ASN A 77 0.66 -6.78 -13.81
N LEU A 78 0.89 -5.88 -12.86
CA LEU A 78 -0.08 -4.84 -12.51
C LEU A 78 -0.39 -3.96 -13.73
N HIS A 79 0.61 -3.46 -14.46
CA HIS A 79 0.40 -2.67 -15.68
C HIS A 79 -0.34 -3.45 -16.78
N LYS A 80 -0.04 -4.75 -16.91
CA LYS A 80 -0.70 -5.64 -17.88
C LYS A 80 -2.19 -5.83 -17.59
N TYR A 81 -2.58 -5.95 -16.32
CA TYR A 81 -3.96 -6.27 -15.94
C TYR A 81 -4.77 -5.04 -15.47
N LYS A 82 -4.14 -3.91 -15.17
CA LYS A 82 -4.81 -2.70 -14.68
C LYS A 82 -5.61 -1.93 -15.74
N ASN A 83 -5.54 -2.31 -17.01
CA ASN A 83 -6.41 -1.72 -18.03
C ASN A 83 -7.84 -2.27 -17.86
N VAL A 84 -8.49 -1.77 -16.82
CA VAL A 84 -9.82 -2.12 -16.33
C VAL A 84 -10.85 -1.07 -16.79
N GLN A 85 -10.48 -0.19 -17.72
CA GLN A 85 -11.39 0.80 -18.31
C GLN A 85 -12.68 0.16 -18.86
N GLU A 86 -12.61 -1.12 -19.25
CA GLU A 86 -13.76 -1.93 -19.68
C GLU A 86 -14.80 -2.21 -18.58
N ILE A 87 -14.45 -2.11 -17.28
CA ILE A 87 -15.38 -2.41 -16.18
C ILE A 87 -16.20 -1.19 -15.77
N ARG A 88 -15.63 0.02 -15.86
CA ARG A 88 -16.36 1.26 -15.55
C ARG A 88 -15.69 2.47 -16.21
N GLU A 89 -16.45 3.18 -17.04
CA GLU A 89 -16.03 4.44 -17.67
C GLU A 89 -15.49 5.44 -16.64
N GLY A 90 -14.43 6.15 -17.03
CA GLY A 90 -13.73 7.12 -16.17
C GLY A 90 -12.81 6.53 -15.11
N SER A 91 -12.68 5.20 -15.01
CA SER A 91 -11.80 4.57 -14.03
C SER A 91 -10.36 4.53 -14.54
N HIS A 92 -9.43 5.20 -13.86
CA HIS A 92 -8.02 5.24 -14.24
C HIS A 92 -7.08 5.08 -13.04
N PHE A 93 -5.90 4.55 -13.29
CA PHE A 93 -4.81 4.44 -12.30
C PHE A 93 -3.84 5.64 -12.34
N ASN A 94 -4.25 6.77 -12.92
CA ASN A 94 -3.45 7.98 -13.02
C ASN A 94 -3.51 8.80 -11.71
N PHE A 95 -2.84 8.31 -10.68
CA PHE A 95 -2.64 9.07 -9.44
C PHE A 95 -1.24 8.80 -8.88
N ILE A 96 -0.70 9.78 -8.13
CA ILE A 96 0.70 9.82 -7.71
C ILE A 96 1.14 8.53 -7.01
N LYS A 97 0.29 7.97 -6.13
CA LYS A 97 0.62 6.73 -5.41
C LYS A 97 0.80 5.51 -6.31
N MET A 98 0.13 5.43 -7.47
CA MET A 98 0.36 4.36 -8.44
C MET A 98 1.65 4.58 -9.21
N HIS A 99 1.96 5.83 -9.55
CA HIS A 99 3.20 6.17 -10.26
C HIS A 99 4.43 5.92 -9.38
N LEU A 100 4.33 6.15 -8.07
CA LEU A 100 5.41 5.90 -7.12
C LEU A 100 5.94 4.47 -7.16
N LEU A 101 5.09 3.48 -7.47
CA LEU A 101 5.49 2.07 -7.56
C LEU A 101 6.58 1.85 -8.61
N SER A 102 6.58 2.64 -9.70
CA SER A 102 7.59 2.57 -10.77
C SER A 102 8.99 2.98 -10.32
N HIS A 103 9.10 3.77 -9.25
CA HIS A 103 10.38 4.24 -8.72
C HIS A 103 10.92 3.37 -7.58
N PHE A 104 10.14 2.39 -7.12
CA PHE A 104 10.50 1.63 -5.91
C PHE A 104 11.83 0.90 -6.06
N ARG A 105 12.06 0.23 -7.20
CA ARG A 105 13.33 -0.45 -7.48
C ARG A 105 14.52 0.52 -7.44
N GLU A 106 14.41 1.63 -8.19
CA GLU A 106 15.44 2.67 -8.23
C GLU A 106 15.72 3.24 -6.83
N HIS A 107 14.69 3.43 -6.02
CA HIS A 107 14.83 3.90 -4.65
C HIS A 107 15.55 2.88 -3.75
N VAL A 108 15.23 1.59 -3.85
CA VAL A 108 15.96 0.56 -3.09
C VAL A 108 17.41 0.48 -3.53
N GLU A 109 17.70 0.55 -4.84
CA GLU A 109 19.07 0.49 -5.36
C GLU A 109 19.91 1.71 -4.95
N ARG A 110 19.31 2.90 -4.88
CA ARG A 110 20.02 4.14 -4.50
C ARG A 110 20.12 4.38 -3.00
N PHE A 111 19.06 4.09 -2.26
CA PHE A 111 18.91 4.48 -0.86
C PHE A 111 18.91 3.29 0.11
N GLY A 112 18.87 2.05 -0.40
CA GLY A 112 18.81 0.85 0.40
C GLY A 112 17.45 0.71 1.11
N ASN A 113 17.45 0.93 2.43
CA ASN A 113 16.26 0.73 3.27
C ASN A 113 15.32 1.94 3.19
N ILE A 114 14.29 1.85 2.34
CA ILE A 114 13.30 2.91 2.10
C ILE A 114 12.58 3.39 3.38
N PRO A 115 12.14 2.51 4.32
CA PRO A 115 11.56 2.94 5.59
C PRO A 115 12.34 4.02 6.36
N MET A 116 13.66 4.11 6.20
CA MET A 116 14.49 5.14 6.85
C MET A 116 14.15 6.56 6.36
N PHE A 117 13.55 6.67 5.17
CA PHE A 117 13.13 7.92 4.53
C PHE A 117 11.63 8.19 4.68
N SER A 118 10.91 7.37 5.48
CA SER A 118 9.50 7.59 5.78
C SER A 118 9.30 8.80 6.69
N THR A 119 8.18 9.51 6.48
CA THR A 119 7.71 10.56 7.40
C THR A 119 7.29 10.00 8.76
N ASP A 120 7.18 8.68 8.92
CA ASP A 120 6.85 8.04 10.22
C ASP A 120 7.82 8.48 11.33
N VAL A 121 9.10 8.68 11.01
CA VAL A 121 10.11 9.10 11.99
C VAL A 121 9.83 10.51 12.49
N SER A 122 9.55 11.45 11.57
CA SER A 122 9.23 12.84 11.93
C SER A 122 7.86 12.96 12.59
N GLU A 123 6.87 12.17 12.18
CA GLU A 123 5.56 12.10 12.84
C GLU A 123 5.67 11.56 14.28
N LEU A 124 6.49 10.53 14.50
CA LEU A 124 6.75 9.98 15.82
C LEU A 124 7.47 11.00 16.71
N ALA A 125 8.46 11.71 16.16
CA ALA A 125 9.15 12.80 16.84
C ALA A 125 8.16 13.93 17.22
N HIS A 126 7.32 14.37 16.28
CA HIS A 126 6.30 15.39 16.54
C HIS A 126 5.33 14.96 17.65
N ARG A 127 4.92 13.69 17.68
CA ARG A 127 4.12 13.17 18.80
C ARG A 127 4.88 13.18 20.12
N ARG A 128 6.06 12.57 20.16
CA ARG A 128 6.80 12.32 21.42
C ARG A 128 7.44 13.57 22.00
N GLN A 129 8.05 14.39 21.16
CA GLN A 129 8.84 15.54 21.58
C GLN A 129 7.98 16.80 21.73
N ILE A 130 6.97 16.98 20.87
CA ILE A 130 6.18 18.22 20.86
C ILE A 130 4.84 18.00 21.54
N LYS A 131 3.98 17.09 21.02
CA LYS A 131 2.61 16.96 21.54
C LYS A 131 2.54 16.50 23.00
N ILE A 132 3.32 15.50 23.38
CA ILE A 132 3.34 15.00 24.77
C ILE A 132 3.90 16.06 25.72
N ALA A 133 5.03 16.69 25.37
CA ALA A 133 5.64 17.73 26.18
C ALA A 133 4.71 18.94 26.34
N TYR A 134 4.08 19.40 25.26
CA TYR A 134 3.09 20.47 25.28
C TYR A 134 1.90 20.13 26.18
N THR A 135 1.37 18.90 26.08
CA THR A 135 0.25 18.43 26.91
C THR A 135 0.61 18.40 28.39
N ALA A 136 1.85 18.02 28.73
CA ALA A 136 2.36 17.98 30.09
C ALA A 136 2.81 19.35 30.65
N SER A 137 2.95 20.36 29.79
CA SER A 137 3.35 21.71 30.22
C SER A 137 2.19 22.47 30.88
N ASN A 138 2.52 23.52 31.63
CA ASN A 138 1.52 24.46 32.17
C ASN A 138 0.86 25.34 31.08
N LYS A 139 1.29 25.20 29.81
CA LYS A 139 0.78 25.91 28.62
C LYS A 139 0.85 27.45 28.70
N VAL A 140 1.68 27.99 29.57
CA VAL A 140 1.90 29.43 29.70
C VAL A 140 2.78 29.91 28.55
N ASP A 141 2.34 30.97 27.86
CA ASP A 141 3.06 31.63 26.75
C ASP A 141 3.48 30.72 25.59
N ALA A 142 2.63 29.77 25.21
CA ALA A 142 2.86 28.96 24.01
C ALA A 142 2.83 29.86 22.76
N THR A 143 3.98 29.98 22.07
CA THR A 143 4.07 30.69 20.80
C THR A 143 3.17 30.04 19.76
N VAL A 144 2.36 30.86 19.08
CA VAL A 144 1.50 30.40 17.97
C VAL A 144 2.39 29.89 16.84
N GLN A 145 2.14 28.66 16.39
CA GLN A 145 2.85 28.09 15.25
C GLN A 145 2.15 28.57 13.97
N ILE A 146 2.85 29.36 13.16
CA ILE A 146 2.45 29.76 11.80
C ILE A 146 2.73 28.65 10.79
#